data_AF-A0A0M9YGY0-F1
#
_entry.id   AF-A0A0M9YGY0-F1
#
_cell.length_a   1.000
_cell.length_b   1.000
_cell.length_c   1.000
_cell.angle_alpha   90.00
_cell.angle_beta   90.00
_cell.angle_gamma   90.00
#
_symmetry.space_group_name_H-M   'P 1'
#
loop_
_entity.id
_entity.type
_entity.pdbx_description
1 polymer ?
#
loop_
_entity_poly.entity_id
_entity_poly.type
_entity_poly.pdbx_seq_one_letter_code
_entity_poly.pdbx_strand_id
1 'polypeptide(L)'
;MGTVTHQKAADSAPTAVPSAGELELIALDCDRALVGFEHQPDPEENARQIVVMLGCGEQLVSVVTRLPESGRDARVAGALQDWAELLDRGPGDGPFANWTYLRALARAVRSFTQFLQARNGPRPLRPDL
;
A
#
# COMPACT_ATOMS: atom_id res chain seq x y z
N MET A 1 47.22 -11.33 3.95
CA MET A 1 46.30 -11.01 2.84
C MET A 1 45.01 -11.78 3.09
N GLY A 2 44.02 -11.13 3.70
CA GLY A 2 42.71 -11.74 3.96
C GLY A 2 41.81 -11.51 2.76
N THR A 3 41.31 -12.58 2.16
CA THR A 3 40.28 -12.54 1.12
C THR A 3 38.96 -12.15 1.77
N VAL A 4 38.47 -10.94 1.48
CA VAL A 4 37.13 -10.49 1.85
C VAL A 4 36.16 -11.14 0.86
N THR A 5 35.46 -12.18 1.32
CA THR A 5 34.31 -12.74 0.63
C THR A 5 33.19 -11.70 0.67
N HIS A 6 32.93 -11.04 -0.47
CA HIS A 6 31.71 -10.24 -0.62
C HIS A 6 30.52 -11.19 -0.61
N GLN A 7 29.91 -11.34 0.57
CA GLN A 7 28.59 -11.94 0.72
C GLN A 7 27.60 -11.06 -0.06
N LYS A 8 27.18 -11.55 -1.22
CA LYS A 8 26.07 -11.01 -2.01
C LYS A 8 24.86 -10.92 -1.08
N ALA A 9 24.50 -9.69 -0.67
CA ALA A 9 23.22 -9.44 -0.03
C ALA A 9 22.15 -9.88 -1.03
N ALA A 10 21.54 -11.03 -0.76
CA ALA A 10 20.35 -11.45 -1.46
C ALA A 10 19.29 -10.39 -1.15
N ASP A 11 18.92 -9.69 -2.20
CA ASP A 11 17.77 -8.82 -2.32
C ASP A 11 16.53 -9.64 -1.94
N SER A 12 16.17 -9.61 -0.66
CA SER A 12 14.97 -10.23 -0.13
C SER A 12 13.79 -9.38 -0.58
N ALA A 13 13.31 -9.65 -1.80
CA ALA A 13 12.03 -9.13 -2.26
C ALA A 13 10.98 -9.41 -1.16
N PRO A 14 10.14 -8.44 -0.75
CA PRO A 14 9.07 -8.68 0.21
C PRO A 14 7.98 -9.52 -0.46
N THR A 15 8.24 -10.82 -0.56
CA THR A 15 7.40 -11.80 -1.24
C THR A 15 6.34 -12.37 -0.29
N ALA A 16 6.52 -12.14 1.02
CA ALA A 16 5.59 -12.54 2.05
C ALA A 16 4.30 -11.71 1.99
N VAL A 17 3.16 -12.39 2.12
CA VAL A 17 1.87 -11.73 2.39
C VAL A 17 2.00 -10.98 3.72
N PRO A 18 1.65 -9.68 3.78
CA PRO A 18 1.69 -8.92 5.02
C PRO A 18 0.85 -9.60 6.11
N SER A 19 1.43 -9.70 7.30
CA SER A 19 0.75 -10.13 8.52
C SER A 19 -0.37 -9.18 8.90
N ALA A 20 -1.26 -9.62 9.79
CA ALA A 20 -2.35 -8.78 10.29
C ALA A 20 -1.84 -7.49 10.96
N GLY A 21 -0.74 -7.58 11.73
CA GLY A 21 -0.13 -6.41 12.37
C GLY A 21 0.50 -5.43 11.37
N GLU A 22 1.14 -5.92 10.31
CA GLU A 22 1.65 -5.06 9.23
C GLU A 22 0.51 -4.35 8.50
N LEU A 23 -0.60 -5.05 8.22
CA LEU A 23 -1.79 -4.44 7.61
C LEU A 23 -2.41 -3.37 8.51
N GLU A 24 -2.39 -3.55 9.83
CA GLU A 24 -2.87 -2.57 10.80
C GLU A 24 -1.99 -1.31 10.84
N LEU A 25 -0.66 -1.47 10.83
CA LEU A 25 0.26 -0.35 10.74
C LEU A 25 0.08 0.45 9.44
N ILE A 26 -0.06 -0.25 8.30
CA ILE A 26 -0.35 0.40 7.01
C ILE A 26 -1.69 1.15 7.05
N ALA A 27 -2.71 0.59 7.70
CA ALA A 27 -4.00 1.26 7.85
C ALA A 27 -3.87 2.56 8.68
N LEU A 28 -3.06 2.54 9.74
CA LEU A 28 -2.79 3.74 10.54
C LEU A 28 -2.07 4.82 9.73
N ASP A 29 -1.09 4.46 8.90
CA ASP A 29 -0.42 5.41 8.03
C ASP A 29 -1.35 5.97 6.94
N CYS A 30 -2.29 5.15 6.42
CA CYS A 30 -3.36 5.65 5.56
C CYS A 30 -4.23 6.69 6.27
N ASP A 31 -4.61 6.45 7.53
CA ASP A 31 -5.44 7.38 8.30
C ASP A 31 -4.70 8.71 8.56
N ARG A 32 -3.39 8.67 8.82
CA ARG A 32 -2.55 9.88 8.94
C ARG A 32 -2.50 10.70 7.65
N ALA A 33 -2.41 10.04 6.49
CA ALA A 33 -2.44 10.72 5.21
C ALA A 33 -3.83 11.30 4.87
N LEU A 34 -4.90 10.72 5.42
CA LEU A 34 -6.29 11.06 5.12
C LEU A 34 -6.91 12.13 6.04
N VAL A 35 -6.12 12.74 6.92
CA VAL A 35 -6.53 13.84 7.82
C VAL A 35 -7.19 15.02 7.08
N GLY A 36 -7.96 15.81 7.83
CA GLY A 36 -8.57 17.06 7.36
C GLY A 36 -7.53 18.11 6.95
N PHE A 37 -7.96 19.09 6.15
CA PHE A 37 -7.06 20.14 5.62
C PHE A 37 -6.39 20.95 6.74
N GLU A 38 -7.13 21.23 7.80
CA GLU A 38 -6.64 21.93 9.00
C GLU A 38 -5.53 21.16 9.75
N HIS A 39 -5.36 19.88 9.44
CA HIS A 39 -4.36 18.99 10.03
C HIS A 39 -3.35 18.49 8.99
N GLN A 40 -3.31 19.11 7.81
CA GLN A 40 -2.38 18.73 6.75
C GLN A 40 -0.94 18.76 7.29
N PRO A 41 -0.15 17.69 7.08
CA PRO A 41 1.26 17.67 7.43
C PRO A 41 2.06 18.72 6.65
N ASP A 42 3.21 19.12 7.18
CA ASP A 42 4.12 19.98 6.44
C ASP A 42 4.62 19.32 5.12
N PRO A 43 5.16 20.10 4.17
CA PRO A 43 5.59 19.56 2.87
C PRO A 43 6.64 18.44 2.96
N GLU A 44 7.54 18.48 3.95
CA GLU A 44 8.59 17.48 4.13
C GLU A 44 8.00 16.16 4.63
N GLU A 45 7.07 16.24 5.58
CA GLU A 45 6.31 15.11 6.07
C GLU A 45 5.43 14.50 4.98
N ASN A 46 4.78 15.31 4.13
CA ASN A 46 4.06 14.80 2.97
C ASN A 46 4.98 14.00 2.03
N ALA A 47 6.20 14.49 1.77
CA ALA A 47 7.17 13.79 0.93
C ALA A 47 7.60 12.45 1.56
N ARG A 48 7.86 12.42 2.88
CA ARG A 48 8.17 11.18 3.60
C ARG A 48 7.02 10.19 3.52
N GLN A 49 5.78 10.62 3.77
CA GLN A 49 4.60 9.76 3.72
C GLN A 49 4.32 9.24 2.31
N ILE A 50 4.63 9.99 1.25
CA ILE A 50 4.53 9.50 -0.13
C ILE A 50 5.45 8.28 -0.31
N VAL A 51 6.71 8.35 0.13
CA VAL A 51 7.66 7.23 0.02
C VAL A 51 7.16 6.00 0.78
N VAL A 52 6.61 6.21 1.99
CA VAL A 52 6.00 5.12 2.77
C VAL A 52 4.82 4.50 2.03
N MET A 53 3.89 5.32 1.52
CA MET A 53 2.72 4.84 0.78
C MET A 53 3.12 4.10 -0.51
N LEU A 54 4.14 4.57 -1.22
CA LEU A 54 4.68 3.91 -2.40
C LEU A 54 5.22 2.52 -2.07
N GLY A 55 6.08 2.41 -1.05
CA GLY A 55 6.64 1.13 -0.63
C GLY A 55 5.59 0.14 -0.14
N CYS A 56 4.66 0.58 0.71
CA CYS A 56 3.56 -0.27 1.18
C CYS A 56 2.64 -0.69 0.04
N GLY A 57 2.29 0.25 -0.84
CA GLY A 57 1.41 -0.02 -1.99
C GLY A 57 2.03 -1.00 -2.98
N GLU A 58 3.32 -0.88 -3.31
CA GLU A 58 4.03 -1.86 -4.16
C GLU A 58 3.96 -3.27 -3.57
N GLN A 59 4.23 -3.42 -2.27
CA GLN A 59 4.14 -4.71 -1.58
C GLN A 59 2.72 -5.29 -1.68
N LEU A 60 1.69 -4.49 -1.39
CA LEU A 60 0.29 -4.92 -1.42
C LEU A 60 -0.18 -5.26 -2.83
N VAL A 61 0.16 -4.45 -3.83
CA VAL A 61 -0.14 -4.68 -5.24
C VAL A 61 0.49 -6.00 -5.69
N SER A 62 1.73 -6.29 -5.29
CA SER A 62 2.38 -7.58 -5.61
C SER A 62 1.55 -8.77 -5.09
N VAL A 63 0.92 -8.65 -3.92
CA VAL A 63 0.10 -9.71 -3.33
C VAL A 63 -1.24 -9.84 -4.06
N VAL A 64 -1.92 -8.71 -4.28
CA VAL A 64 -3.25 -8.68 -4.92
C VAL A 64 -3.18 -9.17 -6.37
N THR A 65 -2.14 -8.79 -7.11
CA THR A 65 -1.95 -9.18 -8.52
C THR A 65 -1.62 -10.65 -8.72
N ARG A 66 -1.13 -11.36 -7.68
CA ARG A 66 -0.96 -12.83 -7.72
C ARG A 66 -2.29 -13.60 -7.61
N LEU A 67 -3.37 -12.95 -7.16
CA LEU A 67 -4.68 -13.58 -7.13
C LEU A 67 -5.26 -13.64 -8.55
N PRO A 68 -5.99 -14.70 -8.92
CA PRO A 68 -6.76 -14.71 -10.16
C PRO A 68 -7.80 -13.59 -10.14
N GLU A 69 -8.20 -13.09 -11.31
CA GLU A 69 -9.20 -12.01 -11.42
C GLU A 69 -10.52 -12.36 -10.73
N SER A 70 -10.95 -13.62 -10.80
CA SER A 70 -12.14 -14.13 -10.10
C SER A 70 -12.03 -14.07 -8.57
N GLY A 71 -10.82 -13.91 -8.02
CA GLY A 71 -10.55 -13.76 -6.60
C GLY A 71 -10.46 -12.30 -6.14
N ARG A 72 -10.60 -11.33 -7.06
CA ARG A 72 -10.56 -9.88 -6.81
C ARG A 72 -11.99 -9.33 -6.86
N ASP A 73 -12.36 -8.48 -5.91
CA ASP A 73 -13.63 -7.75 -6.00
C ASP A 73 -13.49 -6.51 -6.91
N ALA A 74 -14.63 -5.92 -7.29
CA ALA A 74 -14.63 -4.76 -8.17
C ALA A 74 -13.88 -3.55 -7.56
N ARG A 75 -13.86 -3.44 -6.22
CA ARG A 75 -13.20 -2.35 -5.52
C ARG A 75 -11.69 -2.45 -5.62
N VAL A 76 -11.13 -3.64 -5.38
CA VAL A 76 -9.68 -3.86 -5.47
C VAL A 76 -9.21 -3.81 -6.92
N ALA A 77 -10.05 -4.21 -7.88
CA ALA A 77 -9.77 -4.05 -9.30
C ALA A 77 -9.66 -2.57 -9.71
N GLY A 78 -10.63 -1.73 -9.29
CA GLY A 78 -10.57 -0.28 -9.49
C GLY A 78 -9.34 0.36 -8.83
N ALA A 79 -9.03 -0.04 -7.59
CA ALA A 79 -7.85 0.46 -6.88
C ALA A 79 -6.52 0.10 -7.58
N LEU A 80 -6.42 -1.06 -8.26
CA LEU A 80 -5.25 -1.42 -9.07
C LEU A 80 -5.08 -0.49 -10.27
N GLN A 81 -6.18 -0.12 -10.91
CA GLN A 81 -6.16 0.85 -12.01
C GLN A 81 -5.75 2.23 -11.51
N ASP A 82 -6.40 2.73 -10.46
CA ASP A 82 -6.08 4.02 -9.84
C ASP A 82 -4.61 4.08 -9.42
N TRP A 83 -4.08 3.00 -8.85
CA TRP A 83 -2.68 2.89 -8.47
C TRP A 83 -1.75 3.04 -9.67
N ALA A 84 -2.02 2.33 -10.77
CA ALA A 84 -1.21 2.43 -11.99
C ALA A 84 -1.23 3.85 -12.57
N GLU A 85 -2.40 4.48 -12.62
CA GLU A 85 -2.54 5.87 -13.08
C GLU A 85 -1.81 6.86 -12.17
N LEU A 86 -1.79 6.64 -10.86
CA LEU A 86 -1.05 7.46 -9.90
C LEU A 86 0.46 7.30 -10.06
N LEU A 87 0.97 6.10 -10.36
CA LEU A 87 2.39 5.90 -10.60
C LEU A 87 2.85 6.57 -11.90
N ASP A 88 2.04 6.50 -12.96
CA ASP A 88 2.34 7.12 -14.24
C ASP A 88 2.34 8.66 -14.14
N ARG A 89 1.32 9.22 -13.47
CA ARG A 89 1.16 10.67 -13.36
C ARG A 89 2.12 11.32 -12.36
N GLY A 90 2.42 10.63 -11.25
CA GLY A 90 3.14 11.21 -10.12
C GLY A 90 2.41 12.39 -9.44
N PRO A 91 3.10 13.14 -8.55
CA PRO A 91 2.58 14.38 -8.03
C PRO A 91 2.46 15.43 -9.14
N GLY A 92 1.36 16.18 -9.15
CA GLY A 92 1.18 17.30 -10.09
C GLY A 92 1.92 18.57 -9.66
N ASP A 93 1.54 19.70 -10.26
CA ASP A 93 2.08 21.01 -9.91
C ASP A 93 1.22 21.75 -8.87
N GLY A 94 1.87 22.56 -8.04
CA GLY A 94 1.22 23.50 -7.14
C GLY A 94 1.39 23.20 -5.64
N PRO A 95 0.92 24.12 -4.78
CA PRO A 95 1.24 24.12 -3.35
C PRO A 95 0.71 22.92 -2.57
N PHE A 96 -0.32 22.23 -3.10
CA PHE A 96 -0.96 21.08 -2.47
C PHE A 96 -0.82 19.79 -3.28
N ALA A 97 0.02 19.79 -4.33
CA ALA A 97 0.10 18.66 -5.24
C ALA A 97 0.59 17.38 -4.53
N ASN A 98 1.64 17.49 -3.71
CA ASN A 98 2.13 16.37 -2.90
C ASN A 98 1.08 15.85 -1.92
N TRP A 99 0.35 16.74 -1.25
CA TRP A 99 -0.69 16.31 -0.30
C TRP A 99 -1.88 15.64 -1.01
N THR A 100 -2.30 16.17 -2.16
CA THR A 100 -3.36 15.57 -2.98
C THR A 100 -2.94 14.20 -3.51
N TYR A 101 -1.69 14.09 -3.97
CA TYR A 101 -1.09 12.85 -4.45
C TYR A 101 -1.01 11.80 -3.34
N LEU A 102 -0.46 12.18 -2.18
CA LEU A 102 -0.39 11.35 -0.98
C LEU A 102 -1.77 10.79 -0.60
N ARG A 103 -2.81 11.63 -0.57
CA ARG A 103 -4.17 11.21 -0.25
C ARG A 103 -4.74 10.23 -1.29
N ALA A 104 -4.39 10.40 -2.55
CA ALA A 104 -4.80 9.48 -3.60
C ALA A 104 -4.12 8.11 -3.42
N LEU A 105 -2.80 8.09 -3.18
CA LEU A 105 -2.06 6.88 -2.84
C LEU A 105 -2.65 6.19 -1.61
N ALA A 106 -2.90 6.93 -0.53
CA ALA A 106 -3.47 6.38 0.70
C ALA A 106 -4.85 5.73 0.50
N ARG A 107 -5.70 6.24 -0.40
CA ARG A 107 -7.00 5.62 -0.72
C ARG A 107 -6.84 4.29 -1.47
N ALA A 108 -5.90 4.22 -2.41
CA ALA A 108 -5.58 3.00 -3.13
C ALA A 108 -5.01 1.94 -2.17
N VAL A 109 -3.99 2.32 -1.39
CA VAL A 109 -3.36 1.48 -0.36
C VAL A 109 -4.40 0.96 0.64
N ARG A 110 -5.26 1.84 1.19
CA ARG A 110 -6.33 1.45 2.10
C ARG A 110 -7.28 0.43 1.49
N SER A 111 -7.59 0.54 0.19
CA SER A 111 -8.45 -0.43 -0.50
C SER A 111 -7.79 -1.81 -0.61
N PHE A 112 -6.48 -1.87 -0.90
CA PHE A 112 -5.73 -3.13 -0.87
C PHE A 112 -5.68 -3.73 0.55
N THR A 113 -5.38 -2.90 1.56
CA THR A 113 -5.33 -3.31 2.97
C THR A 113 -6.66 -3.89 3.44
N GLN A 114 -7.77 -3.19 3.19
CA GLN A 114 -9.12 -3.64 3.56
C GLN A 114 -9.48 -4.96 2.87
N PHE A 115 -9.15 -5.10 1.59
CA PHE A 115 -9.38 -6.34 0.85
C PHE A 115 -8.59 -7.52 1.44
N LEU A 116 -7.30 -7.33 1.74
CA LEU A 116 -6.48 -8.39 2.34
C LEU A 116 -6.90 -8.71 3.78
N GLN A 117 -7.27 -7.71 4.58
CA GLN A 117 -7.81 -7.92 5.93
C GLN A 117 -9.11 -8.74 5.89
N ALA A 118 -10.05 -8.42 4.99
CA ALA A 118 -11.30 -9.15 4.84
C ALA A 118 -11.06 -10.62 4.44
N ARG A 119 -10.00 -10.89 3.67
CA ARG A 119 -9.60 -12.25 3.27
C ARG A 119 -8.86 -13.02 4.36
N ASN A 120 -8.09 -12.34 5.20
CA ASN A 120 -7.32 -12.92 6.30
C ASN A 120 -8.11 -13.03 7.61
N GLY A 121 -9.27 -12.35 7.69
CA GLY A 121 -10.19 -12.46 8.82
C GLY A 121 -10.75 -13.89 8.98
N PRO A 122 -11.38 -14.21 10.12
CA PRO A 122 -11.97 -15.52 10.34
C PRO A 122 -12.94 -15.85 9.20
N ARG A 123 -12.66 -16.91 8.45
CA ARG A 123 -13.62 -17.43 7.48
C ARG A 123 -14.88 -17.79 8.27
N PRO A 124 -16.07 -17.26 7.93
CA PRO A 124 -17.29 -17.66 8.62
C PRO A 124 -17.38 -19.18 8.55
N LEU A 125 -17.48 -19.83 9.72
CA LEU A 125 -17.80 -21.25 9.82
C LEU A 125 -19.14 -21.41 9.11
N ARG A 126 -19.14 -21.94 7.89
CA ARG A 126 -20.39 -22.38 7.27
C ARG A 126 -20.90 -23.52 8.15
N PRO A 127 -22.10 -23.45 8.72
CA PRO A 127 -22.74 -24.66 9.22
C PRO A 127 -22.98 -25.51 7.98
N ASP A 128 -22.29 -26.65 7.91
CA ASP A 128 -22.58 -27.68 6.93
C ASP A 128 -24.06 -28.06 7.05
N LEU A 129 -24.80 -27.94 5.94
CA LEU A 129 -26.18 -28.42 5.79
C LEU A 129 -26.17 -29.91 5.46
#